data_AF-A0A526Z6W2-F1
#
_entry.id   AF-A0A526Z6W2-F1
#
_cell.length_a   1.000
_cell.length_b   1.000
_cell.length_c   1.000
_cell.angle_alpha   90.00
_cell.angle_beta   90.00
_cell.angle_gamma   90.00
#
_symmetry.space_group_name_H-M   'P 1'
#
loop_
_entity.id
_entity.type
_entity.pdbx_description
1 polymer ?
#
loop_
_entity_poly.entity_id
_entity_poly.type
_entity_poly.pdbx_seq_one_letter_code
_entity_poly.pdbx_strand_id
1 'polypeptide(L)'
;MSDATRRFANIAGRRAAGDRSGIASVCSAHPLVIEAALRHGVARHADVLIEATCNQVNHEGGYTGMTPAGFRSFVEAHALKAGFPVDRLILGGDHLGPNPWKHMAAAAAMKKAAAMIDAYASAGFTKMHLDTSMACADDPAVLADETIAARAAELAEIAEAAVERAGGEKPVYVIGTEVPVPGGALEALDHLHVTAPGDALRTVEIHAVGVVVQPGVEFGNTEIVPYAPAKATELVAVLHRMPQLVFEAHSTDYQPAEALNALVRDGFAILKVGPW
;
A
#
# COMPACT_ATOMS: atom_id res chain seq x y z
N MET A 1 4.90 17.65 -5.74
CA MET A 1 4.22 16.38 -6.08
C MET A 1 4.30 16.17 -7.57
N SER A 2 4.57 14.94 -8.04
CA SER A 2 4.49 14.64 -9.48
C SER A 2 3.04 14.79 -9.95
N ASP A 3 2.82 15.03 -11.24
CA ASP A 3 1.46 15.13 -11.78
C ASP A 3 0.70 13.81 -11.61
N ALA A 4 1.40 12.68 -11.67
CA ALA A 4 0.81 11.38 -11.36
C ALA A 4 0.32 11.26 -9.92
N THR A 5 1.10 11.71 -8.93
CA THR A 5 0.63 11.64 -7.54
C THR A 5 -0.60 12.53 -7.33
N ARG A 6 -0.69 13.72 -7.96
CA ARG A 6 -1.91 14.54 -7.90
C ARG A 6 -3.12 13.83 -8.49
N ARG A 7 -2.95 13.14 -9.63
CA ARG A 7 -4.01 12.30 -10.22
C ARG A 7 -4.37 11.12 -9.32
N PHE A 8 -3.39 10.52 -8.66
CA PHE A 8 -3.58 9.42 -7.72
C PHE A 8 -4.32 9.86 -6.45
N ALA A 9 -3.98 11.03 -5.89
CA ALA A 9 -4.68 11.59 -4.72
C ALA A 9 -6.19 11.77 -4.96
N ASN A 10 -6.59 12.02 -6.22
CA ASN A 10 -7.99 12.15 -6.60
C ASN A 10 -8.68 10.82 -6.97
N ILE A 11 -8.06 9.65 -6.71
CA ILE A 11 -8.64 8.35 -7.09
C ILE A 11 -10.01 8.10 -6.44
N ALA A 12 -10.18 8.48 -5.18
CA ALA A 12 -11.46 8.38 -4.48
C ALA A 12 -12.51 9.35 -5.05
N GLY A 13 -12.11 10.57 -5.39
CA GLY A 13 -12.98 11.54 -6.05
C GLY A 13 -13.48 11.06 -7.41
N ARG A 14 -12.60 10.44 -8.23
CA ARG A 14 -12.99 9.80 -9.49
C ARG A 14 -13.98 8.66 -9.28
N ARG A 15 -13.72 7.76 -8.32
CA ARG A 15 -14.65 6.69 -7.96
C ARG A 15 -16.01 7.24 -7.54
N ALA A 16 -16.04 8.25 -6.68
CA ALA A 16 -17.28 8.88 -6.23
C ALA A 16 -18.07 9.52 -7.38
N ALA A 17 -17.38 10.00 -8.42
CA ALA A 17 -17.97 10.48 -9.66
C ALA A 17 -18.43 9.37 -10.63
N GLY A 18 -18.27 8.09 -10.26
CA GLY A 18 -18.69 6.93 -11.05
C GLY A 18 -17.62 6.37 -11.98
N ASP A 19 -16.40 6.90 -11.97
CA ASP A 19 -15.28 6.35 -12.72
C ASP A 19 -14.91 4.96 -12.19
N ARG A 20 -14.58 4.04 -13.10
CA ARG A 20 -14.17 2.65 -12.81
C ARG A 20 -12.72 2.44 -13.20
N SER A 21 -11.87 3.43 -12.89
CA SER A 21 -10.43 3.37 -13.06
C SER A 21 -9.74 2.82 -11.81
N GLY A 22 -8.71 2.00 -12.00
CA GLY A 22 -7.81 1.58 -10.94
C GLY A 22 -6.34 1.79 -11.33
N ILE A 23 -5.44 1.52 -10.40
CA ILE A 23 -3.99 1.52 -10.63
C ILE A 23 -3.40 0.22 -10.12
N ALA A 24 -2.53 -0.40 -10.93
CA ALA A 24 -1.69 -1.49 -10.49
C ALA A 24 -0.55 -0.92 -9.64
N SER A 25 -0.40 -1.44 -8.42
CA SER A 25 0.72 -1.13 -7.53
C SER A 25 1.76 -2.25 -7.63
N VAL A 26 2.91 -1.95 -8.23
CA VAL A 26 3.98 -2.93 -8.49
C VAL A 26 4.92 -2.99 -7.29
N CYS A 27 4.78 -4.03 -6.48
CA CYS A 27 5.52 -4.27 -5.24
C CYS A 27 6.74 -5.18 -5.48
N SER A 28 7.67 -4.75 -6.34
CA SER A 28 8.85 -5.55 -6.69
C SER A 28 10.13 -4.70 -6.69
N ALA A 29 11.20 -5.27 -6.12
CA ALA A 29 12.55 -4.73 -6.20
C ALA A 29 13.38 -5.32 -7.35
N HIS A 30 12.80 -6.21 -8.17
CA HIS A 30 13.53 -6.87 -9.24
C HIS A 30 13.71 -5.92 -10.45
N PRO A 31 14.94 -5.67 -10.94
CA PRO A 31 15.20 -4.65 -11.96
C PRO A 31 14.42 -4.87 -13.27
N LEU A 32 14.28 -6.12 -13.71
CA LEU A 32 13.52 -6.45 -14.92
C LEU A 32 12.01 -6.23 -14.77
N VAL A 33 11.46 -6.42 -13.56
CA VAL A 33 10.03 -6.20 -13.29
C VAL A 33 9.72 -4.71 -13.31
N ILE A 34 10.57 -3.91 -12.66
CA ILE A 34 10.49 -2.45 -12.68
C ILE A 34 10.59 -1.92 -14.12
N GLU A 35 11.56 -2.40 -14.89
CA GLU A 35 11.70 -1.98 -16.28
C GLU A 35 10.49 -2.38 -17.16
N ALA A 36 9.93 -3.57 -16.95
CA ALA A 36 8.73 -4.01 -17.65
C ALA A 36 7.52 -3.12 -17.32
N ALA A 37 7.31 -2.79 -16.05
CA ALA A 37 6.23 -1.90 -15.61
C ALA A 37 6.36 -0.49 -16.23
N LEU A 38 7.58 0.07 -16.25
CA LEU A 38 7.86 1.38 -16.85
C LEU A 38 7.64 1.37 -18.36
N ARG A 39 8.16 0.36 -19.09
CA ARG A 39 7.92 0.21 -20.53
C ARG A 39 6.44 0.05 -20.86
N HIS A 40 5.70 -0.70 -20.03
CA HIS A 40 4.25 -0.81 -20.15
C HIS A 40 3.56 0.56 -19.96
N GLY A 41 3.97 1.33 -18.95
CA GLY A 41 3.50 2.68 -18.72
C GLY A 41 3.77 3.63 -19.91
N VAL A 42 4.93 3.54 -20.55
CA VAL A 42 5.22 4.27 -21.80
C VAL A 42 4.21 3.88 -22.88
N ALA A 43 4.09 2.58 -23.17
CA ALA A 43 3.25 2.07 -24.26
C ALA A 43 1.75 2.39 -24.08
N ARG A 44 1.29 2.55 -22.83
CA ARG A 44 -0.11 2.84 -22.50
C ARG A 44 -0.39 4.29 -22.16
N HIS A 45 0.63 5.15 -22.15
CA HIS A 45 0.51 6.51 -21.62
C HIS A 45 -0.12 6.56 -20.21
N ALA A 46 0.14 5.53 -19.38
CA ALA A 46 -0.41 5.38 -18.03
C ALA A 46 0.60 5.73 -16.92
N ASP A 47 0.11 6.26 -15.80
CA ASP A 47 0.94 6.45 -14.61
C ASP A 47 1.42 5.10 -14.06
N VAL A 48 2.61 5.08 -13.46
CA VAL A 48 3.23 3.86 -12.92
C VAL A 48 3.45 4.05 -11.42
N LEU A 49 2.87 3.17 -10.62
CA LEU A 49 3.08 3.09 -9.18
C LEU A 49 4.01 1.91 -8.86
N ILE A 50 5.15 2.22 -8.26
CA ILE A 50 6.11 1.23 -7.76
C ILE A 50 6.20 1.40 -6.25
N GLU A 51 6.03 0.31 -5.50
CA GLU A 51 6.11 0.31 -4.04
C GLU A 51 7.23 -0.60 -3.53
N ALA A 52 7.83 -0.20 -2.41
CA ALA A 52 8.76 -1.02 -1.66
C ALA A 52 8.20 -1.31 -0.26
N THR A 53 8.32 -2.55 0.21
CA THR A 53 7.90 -2.93 1.56
C THR A 53 8.92 -2.46 2.61
N CYS A 54 8.48 -2.29 3.85
CA CYS A 54 9.33 -1.97 5.00
C CYS A 54 10.49 -2.97 5.23
N ASN A 55 10.33 -4.23 4.79
CA ASN A 55 11.37 -5.26 4.85
C ASN A 55 12.35 -5.15 3.67
N GLN A 56 11.86 -4.80 2.48
CA GLN A 56 12.69 -4.63 1.28
C GLN A 56 13.66 -3.46 1.44
N VAL A 57 13.11 -2.30 1.78
CA VAL A 57 13.80 -1.01 1.79
C VAL A 57 13.43 -0.30 3.08
N ASN A 58 14.43 0.10 3.86
CA ASN A 58 14.24 0.94 5.03
C ASN A 58 15.50 1.77 5.30
N HIS A 59 15.47 2.63 6.33
CA HIS A 59 16.59 3.52 6.67
C HIS A 59 17.90 2.77 6.98
N GLU A 60 17.85 1.46 7.26
CA GLU A 60 19.00 0.59 7.53
C GLU A 60 19.38 -0.29 6.32
N GLY A 61 18.66 -0.16 5.19
CA GLY A 61 18.90 -0.90 3.94
C GLY A 61 17.93 -2.05 3.66
N GLY A 62 17.18 -2.52 4.66
CA GLY A 62 16.34 -3.73 4.53
C GLY A 62 17.13 -4.94 4.00
N TYR A 63 16.44 -5.91 3.41
CA TYR A 63 17.12 -7.06 2.81
C TYR A 63 17.71 -6.76 1.42
N THR A 64 17.32 -5.65 0.79
CA THR A 64 17.87 -5.24 -0.52
C THR A 64 19.20 -4.49 -0.40
N GLY A 65 19.55 -4.03 0.80
CA GLY A 65 20.67 -3.13 1.04
C GLY A 65 20.41 -1.68 0.60
N MET A 66 19.19 -1.34 0.19
CA MET A 66 18.82 0.01 -0.27
C MET A 66 18.10 0.81 0.80
N THR A 67 18.50 2.08 0.96
CA THR A 67 17.68 3.09 1.65
C THR A 67 16.57 3.58 0.71
N PRO A 68 15.52 4.27 1.20
CA PRO A 68 14.49 4.85 0.33
C PRO A 68 15.06 5.75 -0.77
N ALA A 69 16.05 6.60 -0.45
CA ALA A 69 16.75 7.41 -1.44
C ALA A 69 17.51 6.57 -2.47
N GLY A 70 18.12 5.46 -2.03
CA GLY A 70 18.75 4.49 -2.92
C GLY A 70 17.74 3.81 -3.86
N PHE A 71 16.60 3.36 -3.34
CA PHE A 71 15.54 2.75 -4.14
C PHE A 71 14.94 3.73 -5.15
N ARG A 72 14.71 4.99 -4.76
CA ARG A 72 14.30 6.03 -5.70
C ARG A 72 15.29 6.19 -6.84
N SER A 73 16.57 6.34 -6.52
CA SER A 73 17.63 6.52 -7.53
C SER A 73 17.70 5.30 -8.47
N PHE A 74 17.52 4.10 -7.92
CA PHE A 74 17.44 2.86 -8.68
C PHE A 74 16.26 2.84 -9.66
N VAL A 75 15.04 3.18 -9.22
CA VAL A 75 13.86 3.24 -10.08
C VAL A 75 13.97 4.34 -11.13
N GLU A 76 14.43 5.54 -10.76
CA GLU A 76 14.61 6.66 -11.69
C GLU A 76 15.65 6.33 -12.79
N ALA A 77 16.71 5.58 -12.46
CA ALA A 77 17.66 5.10 -13.47
C ALA A 77 17.01 4.13 -14.47
N HIS A 78 16.09 3.28 -14.03
CA HIS A 78 15.31 2.42 -14.93
C HIS A 78 14.26 3.21 -15.73
N ALA A 79 13.65 4.24 -15.14
CA ALA A 79 12.72 5.14 -15.83
C ALA A 79 13.42 5.86 -17.00
N LEU A 80 14.62 6.39 -16.76
CA LEU A 80 15.45 7.01 -17.80
C LEU A 80 15.77 6.03 -18.94
N LYS A 81 16.19 4.81 -18.62
CA LYS A 81 16.47 3.76 -19.62
C LYS A 81 15.25 3.38 -20.45
N ALA A 82 14.07 3.33 -19.83
CA ALA A 82 12.81 3.00 -20.49
C ALA A 82 12.21 4.19 -21.28
N GLY A 83 12.78 5.40 -21.16
CA GLY A 83 12.18 6.62 -21.70
C GLY A 83 10.87 7.01 -20.99
N PHE A 84 10.69 6.57 -19.74
CA PHE A 84 9.50 6.86 -18.94
C PHE A 84 9.65 8.23 -18.26
N PRO A 85 8.65 9.12 -18.37
CA PRO A 85 8.75 10.46 -17.83
C PRO A 85 8.48 10.43 -16.31
N VAL A 86 9.41 11.00 -15.52
CA VAL A 86 9.42 10.89 -14.05
C VAL A 86 8.22 11.59 -13.39
N ASP A 87 7.60 12.56 -14.07
CA ASP A 87 6.34 13.20 -13.64
C ASP A 87 5.14 12.24 -13.62
N ARG A 88 5.24 11.09 -14.31
CA ARG A 88 4.25 10.00 -14.33
C ARG A 88 4.57 8.85 -13.39
N LEU A 89 5.68 8.95 -12.64
CA LEU A 89 6.09 7.95 -11.65
C LEU A 89 5.52 8.31 -10.27
N ILE A 90 5.00 7.30 -9.59
CA ILE A 90 4.61 7.35 -8.19
C ILE A 90 5.45 6.33 -7.45
N LEU A 91 6.14 6.78 -6.39
CA LEU A 91 6.84 5.91 -5.46
C LEU A 91 6.02 5.79 -4.18
N GLY A 92 5.72 4.56 -3.79
CA GLY A 92 5.00 4.24 -2.56
C GLY A 92 5.79 3.37 -1.59
N GLY A 93 5.44 3.45 -0.32
CA GLY A 93 5.95 2.55 0.71
C GLY A 93 4.82 1.68 1.25
N ASP A 94 5.10 0.39 1.39
CA ASP A 94 4.15 -0.65 1.76
C ASP A 94 4.40 -1.20 3.17
N HIS A 95 3.31 -1.37 3.93
CA HIS A 95 3.27 -1.77 5.34
C HIS A 95 4.30 -1.01 6.19
N LEU A 96 4.32 0.33 6.06
CA LEU A 96 5.24 1.16 6.82
C LEU A 96 4.78 1.25 8.28
N GLY A 97 5.58 0.68 9.16
CA GLY A 97 5.34 0.64 10.60
C GLY A 97 6.38 -0.20 11.33
N PRO A 98 6.07 -0.71 12.52
CA PRO A 98 7.04 -1.42 13.36
C PRO A 98 7.35 -2.85 12.88
N ASN A 99 6.73 -3.36 11.80
CA ASN A 99 6.84 -4.75 11.37
C ASN A 99 8.28 -5.34 11.35
N PRO A 100 9.30 -4.68 10.75
CA PRO A 100 10.68 -5.23 10.73
C PRO A 100 11.30 -5.37 12.14
N TRP A 101 10.78 -4.60 13.10
CA TRP A 101 11.28 -4.49 14.47
C TRP A 101 10.26 -4.95 15.52
N LYS A 102 9.21 -5.68 15.14
CA LYS A 102 8.14 -6.13 16.07
C LYS A 102 8.62 -7.02 17.22
N HIS A 103 9.81 -7.60 17.08
CA HIS A 103 10.47 -8.36 18.13
C HIS A 103 11.11 -7.48 19.22
N MET A 104 11.13 -6.16 19.04
CA MET A 104 11.58 -5.17 20.03
C MET A 104 10.39 -4.67 20.86
N ALA A 105 10.67 -3.99 21.98
CA ALA A 105 9.65 -3.25 22.72
C ALA A 105 9.05 -2.13 21.85
N ALA A 106 7.75 -1.86 22.01
CA ALA A 106 6.95 -0.96 21.20
C ALA A 106 7.59 0.41 21.02
N ALA A 107 8.07 1.02 22.11
CA ALA A 107 8.74 2.33 22.06
C ALA A 107 9.99 2.31 21.17
N ALA A 108 10.77 1.23 21.20
CA ALA A 108 11.97 1.09 20.39
C ALA A 108 11.65 0.76 18.92
N ALA A 109 10.64 -0.08 18.68
CA ALA A 109 10.16 -0.39 17.34
C ALA A 109 9.54 0.84 16.65
N MET A 110 8.75 1.64 17.37
CA MET A 110 8.18 2.89 16.86
C MET A 110 9.26 3.93 16.54
N LYS A 111 10.34 4.02 17.33
CA LYS A 111 11.48 4.87 16.99
C LYS A 111 12.14 4.46 15.66
N LYS A 112 12.20 3.16 15.34
CA LYS A 112 12.69 2.67 14.05
C LYS A 112 11.71 2.92 12.93
N ALA A 113 10.41 2.73 13.17
CA ALA A 113 9.35 3.07 12.23
C ALA A 113 9.35 4.56 11.88
N ALA A 114 9.51 5.44 12.87
CA ALA A 114 9.69 6.88 12.72
C ALA A 114 10.87 7.22 11.79
N ALA A 115 12.05 6.66 12.06
CA ALA A 115 13.24 6.88 11.22
C ALA A 115 13.05 6.37 9.79
N MET A 116 12.33 5.25 9.62
CA MET A 116 11.97 4.74 8.29
C MET A 116 11.03 5.71 7.57
N ILE A 117 9.93 6.12 8.19
CA ILE A 117 8.97 7.06 7.62
C ILE A 117 9.64 8.37 7.20
N ASP A 118 10.48 8.91 8.07
CA ASP A 118 11.28 10.10 7.78
C ASP A 118 12.13 9.93 6.52
N ALA A 119 12.80 8.78 6.38
CA ALA A 119 13.63 8.47 5.23
C ALA A 119 12.81 8.31 3.94
N TYR A 120 11.64 7.68 4.00
CA TYR A 120 10.72 7.55 2.84
C TYR A 120 10.18 8.92 2.41
N ALA A 121 9.68 9.71 3.35
CA ALA A 121 9.16 11.05 3.10
C ALA A 121 10.23 11.98 2.54
N SER A 122 11.42 12.01 3.15
CA SER A 122 12.57 12.81 2.70
C SER A 122 13.09 12.38 1.32
N ALA A 123 12.96 11.10 0.98
CA ALA A 123 13.29 10.59 -0.34
C ALA A 123 12.24 10.94 -1.41
N GLY A 124 11.11 11.54 -1.05
CA GLY A 124 10.05 11.95 -1.97
C GLY A 124 9.08 10.83 -2.35
N PHE A 125 8.93 9.81 -1.50
CA PHE A 125 7.81 8.87 -1.62
C PHE A 125 6.52 9.61 -1.29
N THR A 126 5.50 9.40 -2.11
CA THR A 126 4.27 10.21 -2.06
C THR A 126 3.01 9.38 -1.86
N LYS A 127 3.10 8.05 -1.88
CA LYS A 127 2.10 7.15 -1.33
C LYS A 127 2.70 6.45 -0.11
N MET A 128 2.00 6.44 1.02
CA MET A 128 2.48 5.79 2.23
C MET A 128 1.36 4.94 2.85
N HIS A 129 1.55 3.62 2.86
CA HIS A 129 0.72 2.71 3.61
C HIS A 129 1.20 2.67 5.06
N LEU A 130 0.44 3.26 5.99
CA LEU A 130 0.73 3.26 7.42
C LEU A 130 0.04 2.08 8.09
N ASP A 131 0.83 1.06 8.43
CA ASP A 131 0.35 -0.16 9.10
C ASP A 131 1.07 -0.36 10.43
N THR A 132 0.33 -0.09 11.50
CA THR A 132 0.76 -0.18 12.90
C THR A 132 -0.04 -1.24 13.66
N SER A 133 -0.67 -2.16 12.94
CA SER A 133 -1.59 -3.18 13.50
C SER A 133 -0.88 -4.31 14.24
N MET A 134 0.41 -4.54 13.96
CA MET A 134 1.17 -5.63 14.56
C MET A 134 1.63 -5.30 15.99
N ALA A 135 1.43 -6.26 16.90
CA ALA A 135 1.93 -6.21 18.26
C ALA A 135 3.46 -6.28 18.30
N CYS A 136 4.07 -5.40 19.09
CA CYS A 136 5.49 -5.47 19.47
C CYS A 136 5.70 -6.41 20.67
N ALA A 137 6.94 -6.62 21.11
CA ALA A 137 7.28 -7.65 22.10
C ALA A 137 6.61 -7.47 23.48
N ASP A 138 6.28 -6.24 23.87
CA ASP A 138 5.64 -5.86 25.13
C ASP A 138 4.18 -5.42 24.95
N ASP A 139 3.64 -5.51 23.73
CA ASP A 139 2.23 -5.25 23.46
C ASP A 139 1.36 -6.45 23.86
N PRO A 140 0.04 -6.22 24.09
CA PRO A 140 -0.92 -7.31 24.06
C PRO A 140 -0.92 -7.99 22.69
N ALA A 141 -1.26 -9.29 22.66
CA ALA A 141 -1.29 -10.07 21.41
C ALA A 141 -2.19 -9.48 20.32
N VAL A 142 -3.26 -8.79 20.73
CA VAL A 142 -4.15 -8.02 19.85
C VAL A 142 -4.15 -6.58 20.36
N LEU A 143 -3.78 -5.65 19.48
CA LEU A 143 -3.82 -4.23 19.78
C LEU A 143 -5.25 -3.69 19.75
N ALA A 144 -5.53 -2.72 20.60
CA ALA A 144 -6.76 -1.93 20.50
C ALA A 144 -6.69 -0.99 19.28
N ASP A 145 -7.81 -0.77 18.61
CA ASP A 145 -7.91 0.11 17.43
C ASP A 145 -7.37 1.51 17.71
N GLU A 146 -7.59 2.03 18.93
CA GLU A 146 -7.10 3.33 19.36
C GLU A 146 -5.56 3.39 19.39
N THR A 147 -4.91 2.28 19.76
CA THR A 147 -3.44 2.18 19.76
C THR A 147 -2.89 2.12 18.33
N ILE A 148 -3.54 1.36 17.46
CA ILE A 148 -3.18 1.28 16.04
C ILE A 148 -3.30 2.67 15.40
N ALA A 149 -4.44 3.33 15.58
CA ALA A 149 -4.70 4.67 15.07
C ALA A 149 -3.73 5.72 15.61
N ALA A 150 -3.45 5.72 16.92
CA ALA A 150 -2.49 6.66 17.52
C ALA A 150 -1.08 6.49 16.96
N ARG A 151 -0.62 5.24 16.80
CA ARG A 151 0.69 4.96 16.17
C ARG A 151 0.72 5.42 14.71
N ALA A 152 -0.35 5.18 13.94
CA ALA A 152 -0.42 5.61 12.55
C ALA A 152 -0.42 7.14 12.44
N ALA A 153 -1.13 7.85 13.33
CA ALA A 153 -1.12 9.31 13.39
C ALA A 153 0.28 9.87 13.71
N GLU A 154 0.98 9.28 14.69
CA GLU A 154 2.37 9.63 15.02
C GLU A 154 3.28 9.50 13.78
N LEU A 155 3.17 8.40 13.03
CA LEU A 155 3.94 8.20 11.80
C LEU A 155 3.55 9.22 10.71
N ALA A 156 2.26 9.54 10.56
CA ALA A 156 1.82 10.56 9.61
C ALA A 156 2.41 11.95 9.93
N GLU A 157 2.43 12.36 11.20
CA GLU A 157 3.05 13.63 11.63
C GLU A 157 4.54 13.69 11.27
N ILE A 158 5.26 12.59 11.45
CA ILE A 158 6.68 12.48 11.09
C ILE A 158 6.89 12.62 9.59
N ALA A 159 6.04 11.96 8.78
CA ALA A 159 6.08 12.08 7.33
C ALA A 159 5.84 13.54 6.88
N GLU A 160 4.82 14.19 7.44
CA GLU A 160 4.52 15.59 7.12
C GLU A 160 5.64 16.55 7.52
N ALA A 161 6.21 16.37 8.72
CA ALA A 161 7.35 17.16 9.18
C ALA A 161 8.60 16.94 8.29
N ALA A 162 8.85 15.72 7.82
CA ALA A 162 9.96 15.42 6.91
C ALA A 162 9.77 16.10 5.56
N VAL A 163 8.56 16.05 5.01
CA VAL A 163 8.21 16.74 3.77
C VAL A 163 8.34 18.26 3.89
N GLU A 164 7.89 18.85 5.00
CA GLU A 164 8.01 20.29 5.25
C GLU A 164 9.48 20.73 5.25
N ARG A 165 10.36 19.97 5.92
CA ARG A 165 11.82 20.22 5.92
C ARG A 165 12.43 20.08 4.53
N ALA A 166 11.93 19.14 3.73
CA ALA A 166 12.42 18.90 2.37
C ALA A 166 11.84 19.87 1.32
N GLY A 167 10.85 20.71 1.68
CA GLY A 167 10.12 21.57 0.73
C GLY A 167 9.26 20.77 -0.25
N GLY A 168 8.81 19.58 0.14
CA GLY A 168 7.96 18.70 -0.66
C GLY A 168 6.46 19.00 -0.50
N GLU A 169 5.63 18.13 -1.07
CA GLU A 169 4.18 18.14 -0.85
C GLU A 169 3.77 16.92 -0.01
N LYS A 170 2.71 17.07 0.79
CA LYS A 170 2.25 16.04 1.73
C LYS A 170 1.98 14.71 1.01
N PRO A 171 2.37 13.56 1.60
CA PRO A 171 2.06 12.25 1.04
C PRO A 171 0.55 11.99 1.05
N VAL A 172 0.16 11.04 0.22
CA VAL A 172 -1.16 10.43 0.22
C VAL A 172 -1.08 9.15 1.07
N TYR A 173 -1.99 9.02 2.03
CA TYR A 173 -1.97 7.89 2.95
C TYR A 173 -2.94 6.77 2.54
N VAL A 174 -2.50 5.54 2.80
CA VAL A 174 -3.34 4.34 2.89
C VAL A 174 -3.19 3.81 4.32
N ILE A 175 -4.29 3.34 4.90
CA ILE A 175 -4.35 2.90 6.29
C ILE A 175 -5.03 1.54 6.39
N GLY A 176 -4.99 0.95 7.58
CA GLY A 176 -5.53 -0.37 7.84
C GLY A 176 -4.52 -1.46 7.54
N THR A 177 -4.97 -2.69 7.69
CA THR A 177 -4.25 -3.90 7.33
C THR A 177 -5.30 -4.85 6.80
N GLU A 178 -4.89 -5.81 6.01
CA GLU A 178 -5.77 -6.89 5.60
C GLU A 178 -6.09 -7.76 6.83
N VAL A 179 -7.36 -7.78 7.21
CA VAL A 179 -7.86 -8.53 8.37
C VAL A 179 -8.76 -9.66 7.86
N PRO A 180 -8.43 -10.94 8.13
CA PRO A 180 -7.20 -11.43 8.79
C PRO A 180 -5.93 -11.26 7.93
N VAL A 181 -4.77 -11.18 8.57
CA VAL A 181 -3.46 -11.09 7.88
C VAL A 181 -3.28 -12.33 7.00
N PRO A 182 -2.86 -12.23 5.73
CA PRO A 182 -2.83 -13.32 4.78
C PRO A 182 -1.66 -14.22 5.16
N GLY A 183 -1.93 -15.52 5.26
CA GLY A 183 -1.00 -16.54 5.75
C GLY A 183 -0.02 -17.02 4.69
N GLY A 184 0.45 -16.12 3.82
CA GLY A 184 1.18 -16.38 2.57
C GLY A 184 1.84 -17.75 2.51
N ALA A 185 1.35 -18.62 1.62
CA ALA A 185 1.88 -19.95 1.29
C ALA A 185 2.11 -20.97 2.42
N LEU A 186 1.98 -20.61 3.70
CA LEU A 186 2.37 -21.44 4.85
C LEU A 186 1.17 -22.03 5.60
N GLU A 187 -0.03 -21.47 5.44
CA GLU A 187 -1.28 -22.04 5.97
C GLU A 187 -2.21 -22.47 4.82
N ALA A 188 -2.98 -23.53 5.05
CA ALA A 188 -4.03 -23.95 4.10
C ALA A 188 -5.06 -22.82 3.95
N LEU A 189 -5.51 -22.53 2.72
CA LEU A 189 -6.43 -21.42 2.40
C LEU A 189 -7.86 -21.60 2.98
N ASP A 190 -8.08 -22.55 3.89
CA ASP A 190 -9.37 -22.96 4.42
C ASP A 190 -10.08 -21.88 5.27
N HIS A 191 -9.41 -20.75 5.58
CA HIS A 191 -9.91 -19.70 6.47
C HIS A 191 -9.79 -18.26 5.92
N LEU A 192 -9.86 -18.06 4.60
CA LEU A 192 -9.93 -16.70 4.04
C LEU A 192 -11.28 -16.02 4.33
N HIS A 193 -11.25 -14.98 5.16
CA HIS A 193 -12.43 -14.17 5.52
C HIS A 193 -12.39 -12.81 4.84
N VAL A 194 -13.52 -12.42 4.22
CA VAL A 194 -13.70 -11.04 3.74
C VAL A 194 -13.80 -10.11 4.95
N THR A 195 -13.11 -8.96 4.90
CA THR A 195 -13.14 -7.98 5.99
C THR A 195 -14.57 -7.56 6.31
N ALA A 196 -14.93 -7.58 7.60
CA ALA A 196 -16.26 -7.21 8.04
C ALA A 196 -16.51 -5.69 7.89
N PRO A 197 -17.72 -5.27 7.52
CA PRO A 197 -18.06 -3.85 7.35
C PRO A 197 -17.73 -2.92 8.53
N GLY A 198 -17.88 -3.42 9.76
CA GLY A 198 -17.63 -2.65 10.99
C GLY A 198 -16.16 -2.33 11.24
N ASP A 199 -15.25 -3.12 10.67
CA ASP A 199 -13.80 -2.94 10.84
C ASP A 199 -13.27 -1.88 9.88
N ALA A 200 -13.82 -1.81 8.67
CA ALA A 200 -13.48 -0.77 7.69
C ALA A 200 -13.89 0.64 8.15
N LEU A 201 -14.97 0.78 8.95
CA LEU A 201 -15.51 2.07 9.40
C LEU A 201 -14.72 2.75 10.53
N ARG A 202 -13.79 2.03 11.18
CA ARG A 202 -13.14 2.48 12.42
C ARG A 202 -11.82 3.23 12.23
N THR A 203 -11.53 3.72 11.02
CA THR A 203 -10.24 4.36 10.75
C THR A 203 -10.28 5.88 10.95
N VAL A 204 -9.37 6.33 11.83
CA VAL A 204 -9.28 7.67 12.44
C VAL A 204 -8.69 8.72 11.48
N GLU A 205 -9.09 9.99 11.72
CA GLU A 205 -8.64 11.37 11.37
C GLU A 205 -7.41 11.65 10.45
N ILE A 206 -6.80 10.65 9.83
CA ILE A 206 -5.74 10.79 8.82
C ILE A 206 -6.40 11.11 7.48
N HIS A 207 -5.82 12.04 6.71
CA HIS A 207 -6.20 12.30 5.32
C HIS A 207 -5.77 11.14 4.40
N ALA A 208 -6.38 9.97 4.59
CA ALA A 208 -6.18 8.81 3.75
C ALA A 208 -7.10 8.86 2.52
N VAL A 209 -6.62 8.28 1.42
CA VAL A 209 -7.43 8.07 0.20
C VAL A 209 -7.79 6.61 0.01
N GLY A 210 -7.18 5.72 0.78
CA GLY A 210 -7.40 4.28 0.68
C GLY A 210 -7.38 3.60 2.03
N VAL A 211 -8.10 2.49 2.12
CA VAL A 211 -8.05 1.57 3.26
C VAL A 211 -7.78 0.16 2.74
N VAL A 212 -6.86 -0.55 3.38
CA VAL A 212 -6.58 -1.96 3.08
C VAL A 212 -7.69 -2.82 3.67
N VAL A 213 -8.21 -3.73 2.84
CA VAL A 213 -9.24 -4.69 3.21
C VAL A 213 -8.99 -6.00 2.47
N GLN A 214 -9.52 -7.11 2.98
CA GLN A 214 -9.46 -8.43 2.35
C GLN A 214 -10.73 -8.66 1.51
N PRO A 215 -10.67 -8.62 0.16
CA PRO A 215 -11.82 -8.87 -0.73
C PRO A 215 -12.19 -10.35 -0.90
N GLY A 216 -11.43 -11.26 -0.30
CA GLY A 216 -11.53 -12.70 -0.55
C GLY A 216 -10.70 -13.13 -1.77
N VAL A 217 -9.51 -12.54 -1.93
CA VAL A 217 -8.50 -12.98 -2.90
C VAL A 217 -7.25 -13.42 -2.16
N GLU A 218 -6.71 -14.56 -2.56
CA GLU A 218 -5.46 -15.09 -2.03
C GLU A 218 -4.89 -16.15 -2.99
N PHE A 219 -3.65 -16.53 -2.75
CA PHE A 219 -3.00 -17.65 -3.43
C PHE A 219 -2.12 -18.42 -2.44
N GLY A 220 -2.09 -19.74 -2.61
CA GLY A 220 -1.23 -20.66 -1.89
C GLY A 220 -0.18 -21.26 -2.83
N ASN A 221 0.52 -22.31 -2.38
CA ASN A 221 1.55 -22.96 -3.19
C ASN A 221 1.00 -23.60 -4.48
N THR A 222 -0.25 -24.07 -4.46
CA THR A 222 -0.85 -24.86 -5.56
C THR A 222 -2.25 -24.41 -5.94
N GLU A 223 -2.76 -23.34 -5.34
CA GLU A 223 -4.15 -22.92 -5.48
C GLU A 223 -4.29 -21.40 -5.45
N ILE A 224 -5.35 -20.91 -6.11
CA ILE A 224 -5.70 -19.50 -6.19
C ILE A 224 -7.15 -19.40 -5.75
N VAL A 225 -7.44 -18.44 -4.86
CA VAL A 225 -8.81 -18.06 -4.50
C VAL A 225 -9.21 -16.87 -5.36
N PRO A 226 -10.01 -17.08 -6.42
CA PRO A 226 -10.40 -16.00 -7.31
C PRO A 226 -11.41 -15.08 -6.63
N TYR A 227 -11.38 -13.80 -6.99
CA TYR A 227 -12.35 -12.82 -6.51
C TYR A 227 -13.79 -13.25 -6.84
N ALA A 228 -14.64 -13.27 -5.82
CA ALA A 228 -16.05 -13.61 -5.94
C ALA A 228 -16.92 -12.41 -5.50
N PRO A 229 -17.44 -11.58 -6.43
CA PRO A 229 -18.19 -10.36 -6.11
C PRO A 229 -19.36 -10.57 -5.13
N ALA A 230 -20.05 -11.71 -5.25
CA ALA A 230 -21.16 -12.06 -4.36
C ALA A 230 -20.75 -12.17 -2.88
N LYS A 231 -19.50 -12.57 -2.59
CA LYS A 231 -18.97 -12.67 -1.22
C LYS A 231 -18.56 -11.31 -0.64
N ALA A 232 -18.21 -10.35 -1.50
CA ALA A 232 -17.73 -9.03 -1.09
C ALA A 232 -18.83 -7.95 -1.06
N THR A 233 -20.09 -8.30 -1.32
CA THR A 233 -21.18 -7.32 -1.50
C THR A 233 -21.37 -6.41 -0.28
N GLU A 234 -21.31 -6.95 0.93
CA GLU A 234 -21.46 -6.16 2.17
C GLU A 234 -20.27 -5.22 2.40
N LEU A 235 -19.04 -5.70 2.16
CA LEU A 235 -17.83 -4.89 2.25
C LEU A 235 -17.86 -3.75 1.23
N VAL A 236 -18.22 -4.04 -0.02
CA VAL A 236 -18.35 -3.05 -1.10
C VAL A 236 -19.37 -1.97 -0.75
N ALA A 237 -20.49 -2.35 -0.12
CA ALA A 237 -21.51 -1.40 0.30
C ALA A 237 -21.01 -0.37 1.33
N VAL A 238 -19.98 -0.69 2.13
CA VAL A 238 -19.38 0.26 3.08
C VAL A 238 -18.76 1.45 2.36
N LEU A 239 -18.18 1.24 1.18
CA LEU A 239 -17.51 2.29 0.43
C LEU A 239 -18.47 3.39 -0.04
N HIS A 240 -19.79 3.14 -0.07
CA HIS A 240 -20.80 4.20 -0.28
C HIS A 240 -20.86 5.20 0.87
N ARG A 241 -20.48 4.79 2.09
CA ARG A 241 -20.43 5.65 3.27
C ARG A 241 -19.09 6.39 3.42
N MET A 242 -18.12 6.09 2.54
CA MET A 242 -16.76 6.63 2.55
C MET A 242 -16.40 7.20 1.16
N PRO A 243 -17.05 8.28 0.69
CA PRO A 243 -16.79 8.87 -0.61
C PRO A 243 -15.31 9.27 -0.81
N GLN A 244 -14.61 9.58 0.27
CA GLN A 244 -13.21 9.99 0.29
C GLN A 244 -12.20 8.83 0.20
N LEU A 245 -12.66 7.57 0.22
CA LEU A 245 -11.78 6.40 0.16
C LEU A 245 -12.03 5.51 -1.07
N VAL A 246 -10.99 4.77 -1.44
CA VAL A 246 -11.03 3.54 -2.24
C VAL A 246 -10.55 2.36 -1.39
N PHE A 247 -10.79 1.13 -1.84
CA PHE A 247 -10.10 -0.02 -1.28
C PHE A 247 -8.76 -0.25 -1.96
N GLU A 248 -7.77 -0.58 -1.15
CA GLU A 248 -6.52 -1.19 -1.61
C GLU A 248 -6.58 -2.70 -1.32
N ALA A 249 -6.42 -3.51 -2.36
CA ALA A 249 -6.38 -4.96 -2.26
C ALA A 249 -4.95 -5.46 -2.41
N HIS A 250 -4.53 -6.29 -1.46
CA HIS A 250 -3.25 -7.00 -1.46
C HIS A 250 -3.41 -8.40 -2.02
N SER A 251 -2.30 -9.04 -2.35
CA SER A 251 -2.27 -10.42 -2.88
C SER A 251 -3.19 -10.64 -4.09
N THR A 252 -3.27 -9.64 -4.98
CA THR A 252 -4.11 -9.71 -6.20
C THR A 252 -3.44 -10.48 -7.34
N ASP A 253 -2.28 -11.06 -7.03
CA ASP A 253 -1.48 -11.92 -7.88
C ASP A 253 -2.27 -13.13 -8.38
N TYR A 254 -1.92 -13.61 -9.57
CA TYR A 254 -2.51 -14.77 -10.25
C TYR A 254 -4.01 -14.68 -10.59
N GLN A 255 -4.69 -13.58 -10.23
CA GLN A 255 -6.11 -13.39 -10.54
C GLN A 255 -6.34 -13.29 -12.07
N PRO A 256 -7.41 -13.91 -12.60
CA PRO A 256 -7.76 -13.76 -14.01
C PRO A 256 -8.17 -12.31 -14.31
N ALA A 257 -8.04 -11.89 -15.56
CA ALA A 257 -8.34 -10.50 -15.97
C ALA A 257 -9.78 -10.07 -15.62
N GLU A 258 -10.74 -10.99 -15.70
CA GLU A 258 -12.13 -10.75 -15.33
C GLU A 258 -12.29 -10.45 -13.84
N ALA A 259 -11.52 -11.13 -12.97
CA ALA A 259 -11.50 -10.89 -11.53
C ALA A 259 -10.86 -9.54 -11.19
N LEU A 260 -9.74 -9.20 -11.83
CA LEU A 260 -9.10 -7.89 -11.67
C LEU A 260 -10.04 -6.73 -12.11
N ASN A 261 -10.75 -6.90 -13.22
CA ASN A 261 -11.76 -5.93 -13.66
C ASN A 261 -12.92 -5.81 -12.67
N ALA A 262 -13.38 -6.93 -12.11
CA ALA A 262 -14.45 -6.94 -11.11
C ALA A 262 -14.02 -6.25 -9.81
N LEU A 263 -12.78 -6.47 -9.35
CA LEU A 263 -12.20 -5.75 -8.21
C LEU A 263 -12.25 -4.23 -8.42
N VAL A 264 -11.76 -3.73 -9.55
CA VAL A 264 -11.80 -2.28 -9.84
C VAL A 264 -13.24 -1.76 -9.89
N ARG A 265 -14.15 -2.50 -10.54
CA ARG A 265 -15.58 -2.13 -10.60
C ARG A 265 -16.16 -1.96 -9.20
N ASP A 266 -15.81 -2.86 -8.29
CA ASP A 266 -16.37 -2.95 -6.95
C ASP A 266 -15.67 -2.02 -5.94
N GLY A 267 -14.71 -1.21 -6.38
CA GLY A 267 -14.10 -0.14 -5.59
C GLY A 267 -12.72 -0.47 -5.02
N PHE A 268 -12.17 -1.65 -5.33
CA PHE A 268 -10.77 -2.02 -5.10
C PHE A 268 -9.92 -1.37 -6.21
N ALA A 269 -9.66 -0.07 -6.05
CA ALA A 269 -9.05 0.75 -7.10
C ALA A 269 -7.51 0.75 -7.06
N ILE A 270 -6.91 0.21 -6.01
CA ILE A 270 -5.46 -0.01 -5.90
C ILE A 270 -5.25 -1.51 -5.77
N LEU A 271 -4.63 -2.13 -6.78
CA LEU A 271 -4.40 -3.58 -6.83
C LEU A 271 -2.90 -3.84 -6.73
N LYS A 272 -2.45 -4.41 -5.61
CA LYS A 272 -1.04 -4.74 -5.39
C LYS A 272 -0.66 -6.07 -6.01
N VAL A 273 0.48 -6.06 -6.69
CA VAL A 273 1.06 -7.21 -7.38
C VAL A 273 2.57 -7.26 -7.15
N GLY A 274 3.13 -8.43 -6.89
CA GLY A 274 4.56 -8.67 -6.73
C GLY A 274 4.96 -10.06 -7.23
N PRO A 275 4.50 -11.15 -6.58
CA PRO A 275 4.62 -12.51 -7.11
C PRO A 275 3.79 -12.73 -8.38
N TRP A 276 4.32 -13.42 -9.40
CA TRP A 276 3.54 -13.87 -10.56
C TRP A 276 4.23 -15.06 -11.24
#